data_AF-A0A959RRV4-F1
#
_entry.id   AF-A0A959RRV4-F1
#
_cell.length_a   1.000
_cell.length_b   1.000
_cell.length_c   1.000
_cell.angle_alpha   90.00
_cell.angle_beta   90.00
_cell.angle_gamma   90.00
#
_symmetry.space_group_name_H-M   'P 1'
#
loop_
_entity.id
_entity.type
_entity.pdbx_description
1 polymer ?
#
loop_
_entity_poly.entity_id
_entity_poly.type
_entity_poly.pdbx_seq_one_letter_code
_entity_poly.pdbx_strand_id
1 'polypeptide(L)'
;MLDLINKKKLDLIGEAPKGEAIVKKKKAKAEPSKEEVKNVAAGEEEHVLEGSGKNLSDLVGRDMNSALNSEELLKRHREATGGRVVTRFPPEPNGYLHIGHAKAMRFNFTIAKEFGGYCYLRYDDTNPCKEN
;
A
#
# COMPACT_ATOMS: atom_id res chain seq x y z
N MET A 1 26.95 0.66 -22.72
CA MET A 1 25.91 1.62 -22.25
C MET A 1 25.55 1.37 -20.78
N LEU A 2 25.27 0.11 -20.41
CA LEU A 2 25.06 -0.30 -19.00
C LEU A 2 26.24 0.04 -18.09
N ASP A 3 27.48 -0.13 -18.57
CA ASP A 3 28.69 0.16 -17.78
C ASP A 3 28.85 1.66 -17.47
N LEU A 4 28.38 2.52 -18.37
CA LEU A 4 28.42 3.97 -18.19
C LEU A 4 27.42 4.43 -17.13
N ILE A 5 26.25 3.76 -17.07
CA ILE A 5 25.22 3.98 -16.04
C ILE A 5 25.74 3.49 -14.69
N ASN A 6 26.36 2.31 -14.66
CA ASN A 6 26.91 1.74 -13.42
C ASN A 6 28.07 2.59 -12.87
N LYS A 7 28.93 3.13 -13.74
CA LYS A 7 30.01 4.04 -13.35
C LYS A 7 29.48 5.35 -12.76
N LYS A 8 28.51 6.00 -13.43
CA LYS A 8 27.86 7.21 -12.90
C LYS A 8 27.14 6.96 -11.59
N LYS A 9 26.52 5.80 -11.41
CA LYS A 9 25.86 5.40 -10.16
C LYS A 9 26.85 5.26 -9.00
N LEU A 10 28.03 4.70 -9.27
CA LEU A 10 29.09 4.52 -8.27
C LEU A 10 29.70 5.86 -7.85
N ASP A 11 29.94 6.76 -8.82
CA ASP A 11 30.46 8.11 -8.56
C ASP A 11 29.50 8.97 -7.73
N LEU A 12 28.18 8.77 -7.89
CA LEU A 12 27.16 9.58 -7.21
C LEU A 12 26.81 9.08 -5.79
N ILE A 13 26.86 7.76 -5.56
CA ILE A 13 26.36 7.12 -4.34
C ILE A 13 27.51 6.61 -3.44
N GLY A 14 28.72 6.48 -3.98
CA GLY A 14 29.87 5.90 -3.27
C GLY A 14 29.80 4.37 -3.15
N GLU A 15 30.89 3.75 -2.69
CA GLU A 15 30.92 2.30 -2.44
C GLU A 15 29.95 1.94 -1.31
N ALA A 16 29.21 0.85 -1.48
CA ALA A 16 28.33 0.34 -0.45
C ALA A 16 29.15 0.04 0.82
N PRO A 17 28.68 0.44 2.01
CA PRO A 17 29.40 0.18 3.25
C PRO A 17 29.59 -1.32 3.43
N LYS A 18 30.83 -1.75 3.67
CA LYS A 18 31.15 -3.13 4.03
C LYS A 18 30.63 -3.39 5.45
N GLY A 19 29.36 -3.77 5.54
CA GLY A 19 28.70 -4.05 6.82
C GLY A 19 29.29 -5.30 7.48
N GLU A 20 29.71 -5.15 8.73
CA GLU A 20 30.00 -6.25 9.65
C GLU A 20 28.79 -7.19 9.74
N ALA A 21 29.07 -8.48 9.76
CA ALA A 21 28.06 -9.53 9.78
C ALA A 21 27.17 -9.44 11.03
N ILE A 22 25.92 -9.04 10.86
CA ILE A 22 24.90 -9.21 11.90
C ILE A 22 24.59 -10.71 12.01
N VAL A 23 24.99 -11.29 13.14
CA VAL A 23 24.78 -12.70 13.51
C VAL A 23 23.29 -13.05 13.46
N LYS A 24 22.90 -13.86 12.45
CA LYS A 24 21.57 -14.48 12.38
C LYS A 24 21.43 -15.52 13.50
N LYS A 25 20.70 -15.20 14.57
CA LYS A 25 20.15 -16.24 15.47
C LYS A 25 19.15 -17.08 14.68
N LYS A 26 19.48 -18.36 14.45
CA LYS A 26 18.56 -19.38 13.91
C LYS A 26 17.37 -19.53 14.87
N LYS A 27 16.15 -19.33 14.37
CA LYS A 27 14.94 -19.98 14.92
C LYS A 27 14.40 -20.94 13.86
N ALA A 28 14.06 -22.13 14.33
CA ALA A 28 13.78 -23.32 13.55
C ALA A 28 12.57 -23.18 12.61
N LYS A 29 12.66 -23.91 11.50
CA LYS A 29 11.72 -24.03 10.38
C LYS A 29 10.46 -24.77 10.85
N ALA A 30 9.28 -24.17 10.67
CA ALA A 30 8.01 -24.89 10.65
C ALA A 30 7.47 -24.80 9.22
N GLU A 31 7.24 -25.95 8.59
CA GLU A 31 6.64 -26.06 7.26
C GLU A 31 5.13 -25.91 7.39
N PRO A 32 4.46 -25.00 6.65
CA PRO A 32 3.01 -25.05 6.52
C PRO A 32 2.62 -25.97 5.36
N SER A 33 1.67 -26.83 5.68
CA SER A 33 0.97 -27.77 4.81
C SER A 33 0.36 -27.09 3.60
N LYS A 34 0.40 -27.82 2.48
CA LYS A 34 -0.33 -27.49 1.25
C LYS A 34 -1.83 -27.57 1.53
N GLU A 35 -2.53 -26.45 1.52
CA GLU A 35 -3.98 -26.42 1.27
C GLU A 35 -4.24 -25.47 0.10
N GLU A 36 -4.92 -26.03 -0.91
CA GLU A 36 -5.19 -25.42 -2.20
C GLU A 36 -6.17 -24.24 -2.04
N VAL A 37 -5.76 -23.06 -2.48
CA VAL A 37 -6.62 -21.88 -2.53
C VAL A 37 -7.56 -22.02 -3.74
N LYS A 38 -8.83 -22.33 -3.47
CA LYS A 38 -9.89 -22.26 -4.48
C LYS A 38 -10.26 -20.79 -4.71
N ASN A 39 -9.95 -20.31 -5.91
CA ASN A 39 -10.40 -19.02 -6.42
C ASN A 39 -11.93 -19.01 -6.50
N VAL A 40 -12.58 -18.06 -5.82
CA VAL A 40 -14.00 -17.77 -6.02
C VAL A 40 -14.13 -16.44 -6.75
N ALA A 41 -14.43 -16.59 -8.04
CA ALA A 41 -14.82 -15.53 -8.95
C ALA A 41 -16.11 -14.86 -8.47
N ALA A 42 -16.19 -13.53 -8.56
CA ALA A 42 -17.44 -12.81 -8.45
C ALA A 42 -17.38 -11.48 -9.22
N GLY A 43 -18.15 -11.42 -10.30
CA GLY A 43 -18.82 -10.20 -10.79
C GLY A 43 -18.03 -9.32 -11.75
N GLU A 44 -18.14 -9.65 -13.03
CA GLU A 44 -17.81 -8.76 -14.15
C GLU A 44 -18.85 -7.63 -14.22
N GLU A 45 -18.50 -6.43 -13.76
CA GLU A 45 -18.90 -5.20 -14.44
C GLU A 45 -17.61 -4.45 -14.76
N GLU A 46 -17.11 -4.67 -15.97
CA GLU A 46 -15.95 -3.96 -16.48
C GLU A 46 -16.30 -2.51 -16.79
N HIS A 47 -16.11 -1.63 -15.81
CA HIS A 47 -15.88 -0.23 -16.12
C HIS A 47 -14.41 -0.08 -16.52
N VAL A 48 -14.11 -0.41 -17.79
CA VAL A 48 -12.76 -0.28 -18.38
C VAL A 48 -12.42 1.21 -18.45
N LEU A 49 -11.79 1.73 -17.41
CA LEU A 49 -11.04 2.98 -17.48
C LEU A 49 -9.60 2.58 -17.82
N GLU A 50 -9.15 2.90 -19.04
CA GLU A 50 -7.78 2.66 -19.50
C GLU A 50 -6.78 3.18 -18.45
N GLY A 51 -6.12 2.25 -17.76
CA GLY A 51 -5.37 2.57 -16.55
C GLY A 51 -4.20 1.62 -16.27
N SER A 52 -3.01 2.02 -16.71
CA SER A 52 -1.67 1.62 -16.20
C SER A 52 -1.23 0.15 -16.18
N GLY A 53 -2.10 -0.83 -16.43
CA GLY A 53 -1.75 -2.26 -16.41
C GLY A 53 -1.46 -2.85 -15.02
N LYS A 54 -1.88 -2.18 -13.94
CA LYS A 54 -1.71 -2.65 -12.56
C LYS A 54 -2.97 -3.37 -12.08
N ASN A 55 -2.81 -4.55 -11.50
CA ASN A 55 -3.91 -5.26 -10.87
C ASN A 55 -4.03 -4.84 -9.41
N LEU A 56 -5.26 -4.75 -8.90
CA LEU A 56 -5.49 -4.43 -7.48
C LEU A 56 -4.87 -5.48 -6.54
N SER A 57 -4.74 -6.73 -7.00
CA SER A 57 -4.06 -7.83 -6.30
C SER A 57 -2.59 -7.54 -5.98
N ASP A 58 -1.94 -6.68 -6.76
CA ASP A 58 -0.52 -6.34 -6.57
C ASP A 58 -0.32 -5.32 -5.44
N LEU A 59 -1.41 -4.72 -4.96
CA LEU A 59 -1.44 -3.72 -3.87
C LEU A 59 -1.76 -4.35 -2.51
N VAL A 60 -1.85 -5.69 -2.44
CA VAL A 60 -2.18 -6.41 -1.21
C VAL A 60 -0.99 -6.36 -0.25
N GLY A 61 -1.26 -5.98 1.00
CA GLY A 61 -0.28 -5.96 2.08
C GLY A 61 0.07 -7.34 2.60
N ARG A 62 0.73 -7.41 3.76
CA ARG A 62 0.93 -8.71 4.44
C ARG A 62 -0.39 -9.19 5.02
N ASP A 63 -0.72 -10.44 4.78
CA ASP A 63 -1.86 -11.08 5.43
C ASP A 63 -1.65 -11.12 6.94
N MET A 64 -2.58 -10.53 7.66
CA MET A 64 -2.64 -10.52 9.11
C MET A 64 -3.95 -11.20 9.50
N ASN A 65 -3.87 -12.37 10.14
CA ASN A 65 -5.07 -13.12 10.55
C ASN A 65 -6.02 -12.29 11.44
N SER A 66 -5.48 -11.31 12.17
CA SER A 66 -6.25 -10.37 12.99
C SER A 66 -6.99 -9.29 12.21
N ALA A 67 -6.68 -9.10 10.93
CA ALA A 67 -7.25 -8.07 10.06
C ALA A 67 -8.26 -8.63 9.03
N LEU A 68 -8.60 -9.92 9.14
CA LEU A 68 -9.65 -10.53 8.32
C LEU A 68 -11.03 -10.08 8.84
N ASN A 69 -11.79 -9.44 7.96
CA ASN A 69 -13.18 -9.08 8.25
C ASN A 69 -14.09 -10.30 8.11
N SER A 70 -15.14 -10.38 8.92
CA SER A 70 -16.19 -11.38 8.71
C SER A 70 -16.91 -11.14 7.39
N GLU A 71 -17.50 -12.20 6.83
CA GLU A 71 -18.29 -12.13 5.60
C GLU A 71 -19.42 -11.10 5.69
N GLU A 72 -20.05 -10.99 6.86
CA GLU A 72 -21.10 -9.99 7.10
C GLU A 72 -20.57 -8.55 6.99
N LEU A 73 -19.39 -8.26 7.56
CA LEU A 73 -18.77 -6.95 7.46
C LEU A 73 -18.35 -6.62 6.03
N LEU A 74 -17.85 -7.61 5.28
CA LEU A 74 -17.50 -7.45 3.87
C LEU A 74 -18.74 -7.15 3.02
N LYS A 75 -19.86 -7.82 3.27
CA LYS A 75 -21.13 -7.54 2.59
C LYS A 75 -21.60 -6.11 2.84
N ARG A 76 -21.67 -5.69 4.12
CA ARG A 76 -22.04 -4.33 4.50
C ARG A 76 -21.10 -3.29 3.88
N HIS A 77 -19.80 -3.57 3.85
CA HIS A 77 -18.81 -2.69 3.23
C HIS A 77 -19.05 -2.54 1.73
N ARG A 78 -19.28 -3.64 1.00
CA ARG A 78 -19.56 -3.61 -0.44
C ARG A 78 -20.85 -2.85 -0.76
N GLU A 79 -21.89 -3.00 0.05
CA GLU A 79 -23.13 -2.22 -0.07
C GLU A 79 -22.87 -0.72 0.12
N ALA A 80 -22.06 -0.34 1.12
CA ALA A 80 -21.75 1.05 1.41
C ALA A 80 -20.86 1.72 0.35
N THR A 81 -19.86 1.01 -0.19
CA THR A 81 -18.92 1.57 -1.18
C THR A 81 -19.38 1.37 -2.63
N GLY A 82 -20.33 0.47 -2.85
CA GLY A 82 -20.71 0.01 -4.19
C GLY A 82 -19.57 -0.71 -4.90
N GLY A 83 -18.69 -1.39 -4.16
CA GLY A 83 -17.53 -2.10 -4.71
C GLY A 83 -16.38 -1.21 -5.19
N ARG A 84 -16.48 0.12 -5.04
CA ARG A 84 -15.44 1.08 -5.45
C ARG A 84 -14.28 1.13 -4.46
N VAL A 85 -13.09 1.40 -4.97
CA VAL A 85 -11.89 1.64 -4.14
C VAL A 85 -12.05 2.95 -3.36
N VAL A 86 -11.81 2.91 -2.06
CA VAL A 86 -11.87 4.10 -1.19
C VAL A 86 -10.57 4.23 -0.43
N THR A 87 -9.85 5.34 -0.66
CA THR A 87 -8.60 5.66 0.03
C THR A 87 -8.75 6.91 0.90
N ARG A 88 -7.74 7.21 1.71
CA ARG A 88 -7.71 8.46 2.49
C ARG A 88 -6.28 8.99 2.63
N PHE A 89 -6.13 10.30 2.59
CA PHE A 89 -4.91 10.98 3.01
C PHE A 89 -5.20 11.73 4.32
N PRO A 90 -4.65 11.28 5.47
CA PRO A 90 -4.95 11.87 6.75
C PRO A 90 -3.80 12.71 7.34
N PRO A 91 -3.62 13.98 6.94
CA PRO A 91 -2.62 14.85 7.56
C PRO A 91 -3.09 15.38 8.91
N GLU A 92 -2.16 15.55 9.87
CA GLU A 92 -2.43 16.35 11.07
C GLU A 92 -2.70 17.82 10.64
N PRO A 93 -3.75 18.49 11.17
CA PRO A 93 -4.08 19.87 10.77
C PRO A 93 -3.04 20.90 11.26
N ASN A 94 -2.25 20.54 12.27
CA ASN A 94 -1.36 21.47 12.99
C ASN A 94 0.05 21.59 12.37
N GLY A 95 0.34 20.90 11.27
CA GLY A 95 1.67 20.83 10.66
C GLY A 95 1.70 21.16 9.17
N TYR A 96 2.84 21.70 8.70
CA TYR A 96 3.06 21.93 7.27
C TYR A 96 3.45 20.65 6.54
N LEU A 97 2.87 20.43 5.36
CA LEU A 97 3.23 19.32 4.50
C LEU A 97 4.63 19.54 3.89
N HIS A 98 5.59 18.71 4.27
CA HIS A 98 6.89 18.61 3.60
C HIS A 98 6.90 17.54 2.48
N ILE A 99 8.01 17.44 1.75
CA ILE A 99 8.17 16.53 0.58
C ILE A 99 7.90 15.05 0.88
N GLY A 100 8.05 14.61 2.14
CA GLY A 100 7.71 13.25 2.55
C GLY A 100 6.24 12.92 2.36
N HIS A 101 5.36 13.90 2.54
CA HIS A 101 3.92 13.76 2.31
C HIS A 101 3.57 13.64 0.83
N ALA A 102 4.40 14.14 -0.08
CA ALA A 102 4.11 14.09 -1.50
C ALA A 102 3.90 12.65 -1.99
N LYS A 103 4.67 11.69 -1.46
CA LYS A 103 4.49 10.26 -1.78
C LYS A 103 3.14 9.73 -1.29
N ALA A 104 2.82 9.96 -0.01
CA ALA A 104 1.58 9.47 0.59
C ALA A 104 0.34 10.11 -0.08
N MET A 105 0.39 11.42 -0.30
CA MET A 105 -0.66 12.16 -1.00
C MET A 105 -0.83 11.60 -2.42
N ARG A 106 0.24 11.60 -3.23
CA ARG A 106 0.16 11.14 -4.62
C ARG A 106 -0.32 9.71 -4.72
N PHE A 107 0.16 8.81 -3.86
CA PHE A 107 -0.24 7.41 -3.86
C PHE A 107 -1.74 7.25 -3.59
N ASN A 108 -2.26 7.81 -2.50
CA ASN A 108 -3.67 7.65 -2.14
C ASN A 108 -4.62 8.21 -3.21
N PHE A 109 -4.33 9.40 -3.75
CA PHE A 109 -5.15 10.01 -4.79
C PHE A 109 -5.02 9.29 -6.15
N THR A 110 -3.83 8.81 -6.50
CA THR A 110 -3.62 8.12 -7.79
C THR A 110 -4.30 6.75 -7.81
N ILE A 111 -4.19 5.97 -6.72
CA ILE A 111 -4.85 4.66 -6.63
C ILE A 111 -6.37 4.81 -6.72
N ALA A 112 -6.96 5.75 -5.97
CA ALA A 112 -8.39 6.00 -6.09
C ALA A 112 -8.78 6.37 -7.54
N LYS A 113 -8.00 7.23 -8.20
CA LYS A 113 -8.26 7.63 -9.59
C LYS A 113 -8.10 6.48 -10.60
N GLU A 114 -7.06 5.66 -10.48
CA GLU A 114 -6.77 4.54 -11.39
C GLU A 114 -7.86 3.46 -11.33
N PHE A 115 -8.49 3.25 -10.16
CA PHE A 115 -9.50 2.21 -9.95
C PHE A 115 -10.95 2.74 -9.87
N GLY A 116 -11.24 3.93 -10.42
CA GLY A 116 -12.61 4.48 -10.45
C GLY A 116 -13.21 4.76 -9.06
N GLY A 117 -12.36 4.95 -8.07
CA GLY A 117 -12.68 5.19 -6.67
C GLY A 117 -12.61 6.67 -6.27
N TYR A 118 -12.59 6.91 -4.96
CA TYR A 118 -12.41 8.25 -4.39
C TYR A 118 -11.47 8.23 -3.18
N CYS A 119 -10.81 9.37 -2.95
CA CYS A 119 -9.87 9.55 -1.86
C CYS A 119 -10.36 10.67 -0.94
N TYR A 120 -10.52 10.37 0.35
CA TYR A 120 -10.85 11.39 1.35
C TYR A 120 -9.61 12.14 1.81
N LEU A 121 -9.67 13.48 1.81
CA LEU A 121 -8.77 14.29 2.62
C LEU A 121 -9.38 14.39 4.02
N ARG A 122 -8.79 13.70 4.98
CA ARG A 122 -9.33 13.63 6.35
C ARG A 122 -8.32 14.16 7.34
N TYR A 123 -8.47 15.40 7.79
CA TYR A 123 -7.62 15.92 8.86
C TYR A 123 -7.65 14.99 10.08
N ASP A 124 -6.48 14.70 10.64
CA ASP A 124 -6.34 13.90 11.85
C ASP A 124 -6.29 14.84 13.06
N ASP A 125 -7.48 15.26 13.48
CA ASP A 125 -7.78 16.20 14.57
C ASP A 125 -8.10 15.46 15.89
N THR A 126 -7.60 14.24 16.05
CA THR A 126 -7.90 13.41 17.23
C THR A 126 -7.15 13.83 18.49
N ASN A 127 -6.19 14.74 18.40
CA ASN A 127 -5.33 15.12 19.50
C ASN A 127 -5.55 16.58 19.95
N PRO A 128 -6.36 16.82 21.01
CA PRO A 128 -6.65 18.16 21.50
C PRO A 128 -5.43 18.88 22.10
N CYS A 129 -4.35 18.16 22.44
CA CYS A 129 -3.16 18.76 23.06
C CYS A 129 -2.18 19.38 22.06
N LYS A 130 -2.36 19.13 20.75
CA LYS A 130 -1.50 19.68 19.69
C LYS A 130 -2.20 20.77 18.87
N GLU A 131 -3.45 21.05 19.17
CA GLU A 131 -4.23 22.11 18.53
C GLU A 131 -3.94 23.43 19.27
N ASN A 132 -3.43 24.42 18.53
CA ASN A 132 -3.08 25.75 19.05
C ASN A 132 -4.19 26.76 18.74
#